data_AF-A0A7E5VA84-F1
#
_entry.id   AF-A0A7E5VA84-F1
#
_cell.length_a   1.000
_cell.length_b   1.000
_cell.length_c   1.000
_cell.angle_alpha   90.00
_cell.angle_beta   90.00
_cell.angle_gamma   90.00
#
_symmetry.space_group_name_H-M   'P 1'
#
loop_
_entity.id
_entity.type
_entity.pdbx_description
1 polymer ?
#
loop_
_entity_poly.entity_id
_entity_poly.type
_entity_poly.pdbx_seq_one_letter_code
_entity_poly.pdbx_strand_id
1 'polypeptide(L)'
;MCLIERRETTVCPLNMTLAARLSPQNACVEVAVPLTNSWSTGVACCPNCRHELRVSLAPSGGKCHAPHTPPSFTVQPTYLPHSPITTPLSPLIPSPYNDELRRLADTLRALRLSGWYYGCLDWLGARSILKDASVGAFVIRDSGDRNFIFSLSVQTERGPTSVRLHFEQGFFRLDCDQPLARYMPRFRCVVELVQHYARSGSAAGAGAGTVWVDRAGCPHSAVLLRAPRRQAPPPLLHAARLAVHRALDSNPLTPKLWRAPKHRLLPLPSTLIDYLGEYPYSI
;
A
#
# COMPACT_ATOMS: atom_id res chain seq x y z
N MET A 1 -3.79 -13.58 9.61
CA MET A 1 -3.27 -14.88 9.12
C MET A 1 -2.13 -14.61 8.19
N CYS A 2 -0.97 -15.06 8.59
CA CYS A 2 0.17 -14.18 8.72
C CYS A 2 1.47 -14.81 8.25
N LEU A 3 2.34 -14.08 7.54
CA LEU A 3 3.44 -14.64 6.74
C LEU A 3 4.83 -14.38 7.39
N ILE A 4 5.50 -15.43 7.92
CA ILE A 4 6.91 -15.41 8.41
C ILE A 4 7.84 -16.14 7.43
N GLU A 5 9.02 -15.55 7.17
CA GLU A 5 10.22 -16.27 6.69
C GLU A 5 11.28 -16.36 7.81
N ARG A 6 12.03 -17.47 7.85
CA ARG A 6 12.99 -17.87 8.89
C ARG A 6 14.43 -17.60 8.43
N ARG A 7 15.26 -17.01 9.29
CA ARG A 7 16.73 -16.97 9.19
C ARG A 7 17.28 -18.40 9.32
N GLU A 8 18.19 -18.78 8.42
CA GLU A 8 18.97 -20.00 8.54
C GLU A 8 19.95 -19.92 9.72
N THR A 9 19.96 -20.96 10.54
CA THR A 9 20.99 -21.25 11.54
C THR A 9 21.69 -22.54 11.15
N THR A 10 22.98 -22.46 10.83
CA THR A 10 23.91 -23.59 10.88
C THR A 10 25.05 -23.21 11.80
N VAL A 11 25.15 -23.95 12.91
CA VAL A 11 26.23 -23.88 13.88
C VAL A 11 27.38 -24.76 13.37
N CYS A 12 28.61 -24.25 13.39
CA CYS A 12 29.77 -24.93 13.95
C CYS A 12 30.95 -23.94 14.12
N PRO A 13 31.85 -24.20 15.10
CA PRO A 13 32.64 -23.18 15.78
C PRO A 13 34.01 -22.99 15.14
N LEU A 14 34.60 -21.79 15.25
CA LEU A 14 36.03 -21.53 15.50
C LEU A 14 36.34 -20.03 15.38
N ASN A 15 37.22 -19.60 16.27
CA ASN A 15 37.85 -18.29 16.48
C ASN A 15 38.01 -17.32 15.29
N MET A 16 37.64 -16.07 15.61
CA MET A 16 38.41 -14.81 15.51
C MET A 16 39.00 -14.31 14.16
N THR A 17 38.61 -13.07 13.86
CA THR A 17 39.29 -12.00 13.07
C THR A 17 39.35 -12.15 11.53
N LEU A 18 38.70 -11.25 10.77
CA LEU A 18 39.25 -9.93 10.38
C LEU A 18 38.24 -9.07 9.59
N ALA A 19 38.14 -7.81 10.05
CA ALA A 19 37.71 -6.55 9.44
C ALA A 19 37.15 -6.50 8.01
N ALA A 20 35.93 -5.96 7.91
CA ALA A 20 35.51 -5.16 6.75
C ALA A 20 35.80 -3.67 7.05
N ARG A 21 36.56 -3.04 6.16
CA ARG A 21 36.86 -1.60 6.19
C ARG A 21 35.55 -0.81 6.09
N LEU A 22 35.24 -0.05 7.13
CA LEU A 22 34.24 1.02 7.08
C LEU A 22 34.96 2.32 6.67
N SER A 23 34.40 3.01 5.68
CA SER A 23 34.50 4.45 5.58
C SER A 23 33.07 5.01 5.49
N PRO A 24 32.73 6.08 6.24
CA PRO A 24 31.36 6.42 6.59
C PRO A 24 30.77 7.46 5.64
N GLN A 25 29.47 7.34 5.34
CA GLN A 25 28.67 8.48 4.89
C GLN A 25 27.36 8.51 5.68
N ASN A 26 27.41 9.32 6.73
CA ASN A 26 26.37 10.14 7.35
C ASN A 26 25.19 9.48 8.08
N ALA A 27 25.38 9.48 9.40
CA ALA A 27 24.45 9.49 10.52
C ALA A 27 23.50 10.73 10.49
N CYS A 28 22.42 10.87 11.26
CA CYS A 28 22.20 10.56 12.67
C CYS A 28 20.72 10.24 12.98
N VAL A 29 20.54 9.47 14.06
CA VAL A 29 19.27 9.08 14.70
C VAL A 29 18.77 10.18 15.64
N GLU A 30 17.44 10.21 15.82
CA GLU A 30 16.63 11.00 16.75
C GLU A 30 17.18 11.19 18.16
N VAL A 31 16.76 12.30 18.80
CA VAL A 31 16.48 12.34 20.25
C VAL A 31 15.27 13.23 20.50
N ALA A 32 14.26 12.67 21.18
CA ALA A 32 13.24 13.42 21.91
C ALA A 32 13.61 13.41 23.41
N VAL A 33 13.52 14.54 24.10
CA VAL A 33 13.45 14.59 25.57
C VAL A 33 12.53 15.76 26.00
N PRO A 34 11.74 15.62 27.07
CA PRO A 34 10.68 16.56 27.42
C PRO A 34 11.06 17.54 28.54
N LEU A 35 10.22 18.58 28.66
CA LEU A 35 9.86 19.38 29.84
C LEU A 35 10.74 20.56 30.33
N THR A 36 9.99 21.63 30.65
CA THR A 36 10.15 22.62 31.73
C THR A 36 11.01 23.88 31.51
N ASN A 37 10.33 25.01 31.75
CA ASN A 37 10.79 26.31 32.22
C ASN A 37 11.59 27.24 31.28
N SER A 38 10.87 28.26 30.80
CA SER A 38 11.23 29.69 30.77
C SER A 38 12.73 30.07 30.73
N TRP A 39 13.26 30.28 29.53
CA TRP A 39 13.88 31.57 29.17
C TRP A 39 13.99 31.74 27.65
N SER A 40 13.93 33.00 27.25
CA SER A 40 13.76 33.50 25.90
C SER A 40 15.09 33.54 25.15
N THR A 41 15.11 32.92 23.96
CA THR A 41 16.17 32.99 22.93
C THR A 41 17.51 32.36 23.33
N GLY A 42 17.76 31.13 22.87
CA GLY A 42 19.07 30.49 22.90
C GLY A 42 19.58 30.26 21.48
N VAL A 43 20.84 30.64 21.20
CA VAL A 43 21.54 30.27 19.98
C VAL A 43 22.26 28.95 20.24
N ALA A 44 21.94 27.92 19.47
CA ALA A 44 22.67 26.66 19.48
C ALA A 44 23.35 26.45 18.12
N CYS A 45 24.67 26.21 18.15
CA CYS A 45 25.48 25.97 16.95
C CYS A 45 25.77 24.48 16.79
N CYS A 46 25.60 23.96 15.58
CA CYS A 46 26.03 22.61 15.24
C CYS A 46 27.58 22.54 15.24
N PRO A 47 28.22 21.65 16.02
CA PRO A 47 29.68 21.65 16.18
C PRO A 47 30.45 21.22 14.92
N ASN A 48 29.78 20.72 13.86
CA ASN A 48 30.45 20.23 12.66
C ASN A 48 30.33 21.14 11.42
N CYS A 49 29.43 22.13 11.41
CA CYS A 49 29.22 22.98 10.21
C CYS A 49 28.98 24.47 10.48
N ARG A 50 29.07 24.93 11.74
CA ARG A 50 29.12 26.34 12.19
C ARG A 50 28.06 27.31 11.63
N HIS A 51 26.96 26.83 11.06
CA HIS A 51 25.86 27.69 10.62
C HIS A 51 24.91 28.01 11.79
N GLU A 52 24.55 29.29 11.93
CA GLU A 52 23.61 29.78 12.95
C GLU A 52 22.16 29.48 12.54
N LEU A 53 21.42 28.77 13.40
CA LEU A 53 19.98 28.60 13.26
C LEU A 53 19.27 29.52 14.25
N ARG A 54 18.56 30.53 13.74
CA ARG A 54 17.71 31.41 14.54
C ARG A 54 16.32 30.80 14.70
N VAL A 55 15.90 30.59 15.94
CA VAL A 55 14.51 30.24 16.28
C VAL A 55 13.91 31.40 17.08
N SER A 56 12.79 31.94 16.61
CA SER A 56 12.06 33.02 17.28
C SER A 56 10.68 32.52 17.70
N LEU A 57 10.35 32.67 18.98
CA LEU A 57 9.03 32.40 19.56
C LEU A 57 8.40 33.72 20.00
N ALA A 58 7.16 33.98 19.59
CA ALA A 58 6.39 35.15 20.00
C ALA A 58 5.37 34.79 21.10
N PRO A 59 5.19 35.61 22.15
CA PRO A 59 4.19 35.37 23.18
C PRO A 59 2.84 36.02 22.83
N SER A 60 1.74 35.26 22.92
CA SER A 60 0.38 35.81 22.94
C SER A 60 -0.12 35.91 24.39
N GLY A 61 -0.20 37.13 24.92
CA GLY A 61 -0.83 37.41 26.21
C GLY A 61 -2.31 37.79 26.05
N GLY A 62 -3.16 37.28 26.94
CA GLY A 62 -4.57 37.69 27.06
C GLY A 62 -5.22 37.08 28.30
N LYS A 63 -5.78 37.93 29.16
CA LYS A 63 -6.23 37.67 30.55
C LYS A 63 -7.56 36.90 30.67
N CYS A 64 -7.72 36.21 31.80
CA CYS A 64 -8.96 35.58 32.26
C CYS A 64 -9.90 36.58 32.95
N HIS A 65 -11.22 36.44 32.75
CA HIS A 65 -12.27 36.84 33.69
C HIS A 65 -13.43 35.82 33.66
N ALA A 66 -14.06 35.61 34.82
CA ALA A 66 -15.04 34.56 35.15
C ALA A 66 -16.51 35.02 34.92
N PRO A 67 -17.53 34.15 35.14
CA PRO A 67 -18.78 34.11 34.36
C PRO A 67 -19.95 34.86 34.97
N HIS A 68 -20.80 35.46 34.13
CA HIS A 68 -22.14 35.91 34.53
C HIS A 68 -23.19 35.66 33.42
N THR A 69 -24.33 35.16 33.90
CA THR A 69 -25.66 34.80 33.34
C THR A 69 -26.20 35.55 32.10
N PRO A 70 -27.06 34.90 31.28
CA PRO A 70 -27.59 35.46 30.04
C PRO A 70 -28.90 36.25 30.25
N PRO A 71 -29.26 37.11 29.28
CA PRO A 71 -30.67 37.27 28.95
C PRO A 71 -30.97 37.19 27.44
N SER A 72 -32.04 36.44 27.19
CA SER A 72 -33.16 36.65 26.27
C SER A 72 -32.95 37.25 24.85
N PHE A 73 -33.22 36.36 23.89
CA PHE A 73 -33.95 36.53 22.62
C PHE A 73 -34.40 37.94 22.24
N THR A 74 -33.96 38.44 21.08
CA THR A 74 -34.80 39.18 20.15
C THR A 74 -34.26 39.02 18.73
N VAL A 75 -35.06 38.41 17.86
CA VAL A 75 -34.85 38.28 16.42
C VAL A 75 -35.11 39.64 15.77
N GLN A 76 -34.18 40.13 14.95
CA GLN A 76 -34.51 41.05 13.85
C GLN A 76 -33.74 40.68 12.57
N PRO A 77 -34.43 40.58 11.42
CA PRO A 77 -33.78 40.35 10.13
C PRO A 77 -33.53 41.68 9.43
N THR A 78 -32.28 42.12 9.37
CA THR A 78 -31.89 43.23 8.49
C THR A 78 -31.37 42.65 7.18
N TYR A 79 -32.25 42.64 6.19
CA TYR A 79 -31.88 42.51 4.78
C TYR A 79 -31.04 43.70 4.35
N LEU A 80 -29.95 43.46 3.60
CA LEU A 80 -29.47 44.22 2.41
C LEU A 80 -28.05 43.75 1.98
N PRO A 81 -27.59 44.01 0.74
CA PRO A 81 -27.42 43.00 -0.30
C PRO A 81 -25.96 42.71 -0.70
N HIS A 82 -25.81 41.77 -1.64
CA HIS A 82 -24.58 41.19 -2.18
C HIS A 82 -23.43 42.15 -2.55
N SER A 83 -22.21 41.70 -2.29
CA SER A 83 -21.05 41.95 -3.15
C SER A 83 -20.22 40.65 -3.25
N PRO A 84 -19.88 40.19 -4.47
CA PRO A 84 -19.11 38.96 -4.65
C PRO A 84 -17.63 39.24 -4.37
N ILE A 85 -17.13 38.78 -3.22
CA ILE A 85 -15.68 38.67 -3.00
C ILE A 85 -15.24 37.39 -3.69
N THR A 86 -14.74 37.51 -4.91
CA THR A 86 -13.94 36.47 -5.58
C THR A 86 -12.66 36.28 -4.77
N THR A 87 -12.68 35.35 -3.83
CA THR A 87 -11.48 34.86 -3.15
C THR A 87 -10.78 33.91 -4.12
N PRO A 88 -9.49 34.12 -4.48
CA PRO A 88 -8.77 33.19 -5.32
C PRO A 88 -8.61 31.87 -4.55
N LEU A 89 -9.16 30.77 -5.09
CA LEU A 89 -8.91 29.43 -4.55
C LEU A 89 -7.40 29.18 -4.56
N SER A 90 -6.81 29.14 -3.36
CA SER A 90 -5.45 28.64 -3.21
C SER A 90 -5.42 27.16 -3.63
N PRO A 91 -4.36 26.70 -4.31
CA PRO A 91 -4.28 25.32 -4.76
C PRO A 91 -4.34 24.39 -3.54
N LEU A 92 -5.41 23.59 -3.46
CA LEU A 92 -5.58 22.54 -2.47
C LEU A 92 -4.38 21.59 -2.56
N ILE A 93 -3.43 21.73 -1.62
CA ILE A 93 -2.41 20.72 -1.39
C ILE A 93 -3.17 19.42 -1.05
N PRO A 94 -3.02 18.34 -1.83
CA PRO A 94 -3.71 17.10 -1.54
C PRO A 94 -3.34 16.62 -0.14
N SER A 95 -4.31 16.56 0.77
CA SER A 95 -4.07 15.92 2.06
C SER A 95 -3.71 14.44 1.84
N PRO A 96 -2.87 13.84 2.70
CA PRO A 96 -2.52 12.42 2.58
C PRO A 96 -3.76 11.50 2.54
N TYR A 97 -4.84 11.89 3.20
CA TYR A 97 -6.15 11.21 3.13
C TYR A 97 -6.75 11.18 1.72
N ASN A 98 -6.65 12.28 0.97
CA ASN A 98 -7.14 12.33 -0.43
C ASN A 98 -6.34 11.39 -1.35
N ASP A 99 -5.04 11.22 -1.09
CA ASP A 99 -4.20 10.29 -1.85
C ASP A 99 -4.54 8.83 -1.56
N GLU A 100 -4.84 8.49 -0.31
CA GLU A 100 -5.29 7.14 0.07
C GLU A 100 -6.64 6.80 -0.55
N LEU A 101 -7.61 7.73 -0.52
CA LEU A 101 -8.90 7.55 -1.16
C LEU A 101 -8.76 7.39 -2.69
N ARG A 102 -7.92 8.21 -3.32
CA ARG A 102 -7.60 8.07 -4.74
C ARG A 102 -6.97 6.72 -5.05
N ARG A 103 -6.04 6.26 -4.20
CA ARG A 103 -5.42 4.93 -4.35
C ARG A 103 -6.44 3.80 -4.27
N LEU A 104 -7.38 3.89 -3.34
CA LEU A 104 -8.44 2.91 -3.20
C LEU A 104 -9.39 2.92 -4.41
N ALA A 105 -9.77 4.09 -4.90
CA ALA A 105 -10.59 4.24 -6.10
C ALA A 105 -9.91 3.64 -7.34
N ASP A 106 -8.62 3.91 -7.54
CA ASP A 106 -7.83 3.34 -8.64
C ASP A 106 -7.71 1.82 -8.52
N THR A 107 -7.48 1.32 -7.31
CA THR A 107 -7.43 -0.12 -7.03
C THR A 107 -8.75 -0.80 -7.36
N LEU A 108 -9.87 -0.21 -6.94
CA LEU A 108 -11.20 -0.76 -7.23
C LEU A 108 -11.49 -0.76 -8.73
N ARG A 109 -11.09 0.30 -9.45
CA ARG A 109 -11.20 0.35 -10.92
C ARG A 109 -10.41 -0.77 -11.58
N ALA A 110 -9.15 -0.96 -11.16
CA ALA A 110 -8.30 -2.03 -11.67
C ALA A 110 -8.90 -3.42 -11.37
N LEU A 111 -9.37 -3.65 -10.14
CA LEU A 111 -10.03 -4.90 -9.74
C LEU A 111 -11.28 -5.20 -10.57
N ARG A 112 -12.10 -4.19 -10.88
CA ARG A 112 -13.26 -4.36 -11.76
C ARG A 112 -12.85 -4.73 -13.18
N LEU A 113 -11.83 -4.05 -13.73
CA LEU A 113 -11.30 -4.37 -15.05
C LEU A 113 -10.66 -5.76 -15.12
N SER A 114 -10.14 -6.28 -14.00
CA SER A 114 -9.48 -7.57 -13.93
C SER A 114 -10.43 -8.74 -14.17
N GLY A 115 -11.73 -8.59 -13.91
CA GLY A 115 -12.74 -9.63 -14.13
C GLY A 115 -12.67 -10.84 -13.17
N TRP A 116 -11.81 -10.79 -12.15
CA TRP A 116 -11.68 -11.81 -11.09
C TRP A 116 -11.88 -11.24 -9.68
N TYR A 117 -12.43 -10.03 -9.59
CA TYR A 117 -12.98 -9.45 -8.37
C TYR A 117 -14.47 -9.76 -8.25
N TYR A 118 -14.89 -10.26 -7.08
CA TYR A 118 -16.25 -10.73 -6.82
C TYR A 118 -17.07 -9.81 -5.92
N GLY A 119 -16.55 -8.63 -5.56
CA GLY A 119 -17.27 -7.67 -4.71
C GLY A 119 -17.68 -8.29 -3.37
N CYS A 120 -18.95 -8.08 -2.99
CA CYS A 120 -19.58 -8.57 -1.75
C CYS A 120 -19.79 -10.10 -1.70
N LEU A 121 -18.81 -10.89 -2.15
CA LEU A 121 -18.80 -12.33 -1.98
C LEU A 121 -18.31 -12.68 -0.57
N ASP A 122 -19.10 -13.47 0.15
CA ASP A 122 -18.74 -13.94 1.47
C ASP A 122 -17.71 -15.08 1.40
N TRP A 123 -17.21 -15.49 2.58
CA TRP A 123 -16.19 -16.53 2.64
C TRP A 123 -16.73 -17.91 2.24
N LEU A 124 -18.02 -18.20 2.48
CA LEU A 124 -18.65 -19.46 2.10
C LEU A 124 -18.82 -19.55 0.58
N GLY A 125 -19.27 -18.48 -0.06
CA GLY A 125 -19.38 -18.38 -1.51
C GLY A 125 -18.02 -18.53 -2.19
N ALA A 126 -16.99 -17.86 -1.67
CA ALA A 126 -15.62 -18.03 -2.16
C ALA A 126 -15.11 -19.46 -2.03
N ARG A 127 -15.39 -20.12 -0.90
CA ARG A 127 -15.09 -21.55 -0.70
C ARG A 127 -15.82 -22.41 -1.73
N SER A 128 -17.10 -22.14 -2.00
CA SER A 128 -17.89 -22.90 -2.97
C SER A 128 -17.37 -22.75 -4.41
N ILE A 129 -16.92 -21.57 -4.80
CA ILE A 129 -16.37 -21.31 -6.15
C ILE A 129 -15.01 -22.01 -6.33
N LEU A 130 -14.21 -22.08 -5.26
CA LEU A 130 -12.84 -22.57 -5.33
C LEU A 130 -12.68 -24.07 -5.04
N LYS A 131 -13.64 -24.70 -4.33
CA LYS A 131 -13.50 -26.11 -3.86
C LYS A 131 -13.12 -27.10 -4.97
N ASP A 132 -13.66 -26.92 -6.17
CA ASP A 132 -13.44 -27.78 -7.34
C ASP A 132 -12.45 -27.16 -8.35
N ALA A 133 -11.74 -26.11 -7.94
CA ALA A 133 -10.73 -25.46 -8.77
C ALA A 133 -9.36 -26.15 -8.65
N SER A 134 -8.49 -25.90 -9.63
CA SER A 134 -7.09 -26.31 -9.54
C SER A 134 -6.38 -25.57 -8.39
N VAL A 135 -5.41 -26.23 -7.75
CA VAL A 135 -4.54 -25.60 -6.75
C VAL A 135 -3.89 -24.33 -7.32
N GLY A 136 -3.94 -23.25 -6.53
CA GLY A 136 -3.50 -21.92 -6.90
C GLY A 136 -4.52 -21.09 -7.68
N ALA A 137 -5.73 -21.61 -7.92
CA ALA A 137 -6.85 -20.81 -8.39
C ALA A 137 -7.30 -19.82 -7.31
N PHE A 138 -7.56 -18.56 -7.67
CA PHE A 138 -7.87 -17.52 -6.68
C PHE A 138 -8.92 -16.51 -7.15
N VAL A 139 -9.47 -15.76 -6.18
CA VAL A 139 -10.36 -14.62 -6.37
C VAL A 139 -10.05 -13.51 -5.35
N ILE A 140 -10.34 -12.25 -5.71
CA ILE A 140 -10.43 -11.15 -4.73
C ILE A 140 -11.90 -10.86 -4.44
N ARG A 141 -12.21 -10.56 -3.19
CA ARG A 141 -13.55 -10.19 -2.72
C ARG A 141 -13.44 -9.14 -1.62
N ASP A 142 -14.57 -8.56 -1.26
CA ASP A 142 -14.67 -7.69 -0.10
C ASP A 142 -14.49 -8.51 1.19
N SER A 143 -13.83 -7.91 2.17
CA SER A 143 -13.69 -8.52 3.49
C SER A 143 -15.01 -8.40 4.25
N GLY A 144 -15.43 -9.49 4.91
CA GLY A 144 -16.53 -9.43 5.88
C GLY A 144 -16.12 -8.83 7.23
N ASP A 145 -14.83 -8.57 7.43
CA ASP A 145 -14.31 -7.91 8.63
C ASP A 145 -14.16 -6.41 8.38
N ARG A 146 -14.68 -5.60 9.30
CA ARG A 146 -14.70 -4.13 9.23
C ARG A 146 -13.32 -3.47 9.24
N ASN A 147 -12.29 -4.18 9.70
CA ASN A 147 -10.93 -3.67 9.76
C ASN A 147 -10.18 -3.81 8.42
N PHE A 148 -10.78 -4.47 7.43
CA PHE A 148 -10.14 -4.79 6.16
C PHE A 148 -11.08 -4.48 5.00
N ILE A 149 -10.53 -4.05 3.87
CA ILE A 149 -11.34 -3.72 2.69
C ILE A 149 -11.50 -4.95 1.81
N PHE A 150 -10.41 -5.67 1.56
CA PHE A 150 -10.38 -6.80 0.63
C PHE A 150 -9.87 -8.07 1.29
N SER A 151 -10.23 -9.21 0.70
CA SER A 151 -9.70 -10.53 1.01
C SER A 151 -9.33 -11.26 -0.28
N LEU A 152 -8.21 -11.98 -0.23
CA LEU A 152 -7.77 -12.94 -1.25
C LEU A 152 -8.17 -14.34 -0.80
N SER A 153 -8.99 -15.01 -1.62
CA SER A 153 -9.35 -16.40 -1.42
C SER A 153 -8.64 -17.26 -2.47
N VAL A 154 -8.00 -18.35 -2.06
CA VAL A 154 -7.22 -19.24 -2.93
C VAL A 154 -7.53 -20.70 -2.63
N GLN A 155 -7.51 -21.53 -3.67
CA GLN A 155 -7.53 -22.98 -3.55
C GLN A 155 -6.11 -23.49 -3.21
N THR A 156 -5.94 -24.14 -2.07
CA THR A 156 -4.70 -24.87 -1.73
C THR A 156 -4.92 -26.38 -1.83
N GLU A 157 -3.87 -27.16 -1.56
CA GLU A 157 -3.95 -28.62 -1.52
C GLU A 157 -4.89 -29.15 -0.42
N ARG A 158 -5.10 -28.40 0.66
CA ARG A 158 -6.06 -28.75 1.74
C ARG A 158 -7.40 -28.02 1.60
N GLY A 159 -7.65 -27.41 0.45
CA GLY A 159 -8.90 -26.75 0.11
C GLY A 159 -8.84 -25.21 0.11
N PRO A 160 -9.99 -24.55 -0.08
CA PRO A 160 -10.03 -23.10 -0.14
C PRO A 160 -9.68 -22.44 1.20
N THR A 161 -8.80 -21.45 1.16
CA THR A 161 -8.47 -20.59 2.30
C THR A 161 -8.58 -19.12 1.92
N SER A 162 -8.52 -18.22 2.90
CA SER A 162 -8.57 -16.77 2.68
C SER A 162 -7.55 -16.03 3.55
N VAL A 163 -6.91 -15.01 2.97
CA VAL A 163 -6.09 -14.02 3.67
C VAL A 163 -6.70 -12.63 3.45
N ARG A 164 -6.63 -11.78 4.46
CA ARG A 164 -7.12 -10.41 4.38
C ARG A 164 -6.01 -9.48 3.87
N LEU A 165 -6.38 -8.36 3.27
CA LEU A 165 -5.44 -7.37 2.78
C LEU A 165 -5.49 -6.13 3.68
N HIS A 166 -4.38 -5.82 4.34
CA HIS A 166 -4.26 -4.55 5.07
C HIS A 166 -4.03 -3.41 4.09
N PHE A 167 -4.58 -2.25 4.40
CA PHE A 167 -4.35 -1.01 3.68
C PHE A 167 -3.92 0.08 4.66
N GLU A 168 -2.67 0.52 4.58
CA GLU A 168 -2.09 1.51 5.48
C GLU A 168 -1.13 2.42 4.70
N GLN A 169 -1.18 3.73 4.97
CA GLN A 169 -0.29 4.72 4.35
C GLN A 169 -0.33 4.67 2.81
N GLY A 170 -1.49 4.33 2.24
CA GLY A 170 -1.67 4.18 0.80
C GLY A 170 -1.10 2.91 0.17
N PHE A 171 -0.77 1.88 0.96
CA PHE A 171 -0.25 0.60 0.45
C PHE A 171 -1.00 -0.63 0.97
N PHE A 172 -1.13 -1.63 0.11
CA PHE A 172 -1.67 -2.95 0.38
C PHE A 172 -0.58 -3.94 0.76
N ARG A 173 -0.90 -4.84 1.69
CA ARG A 173 -0.09 -6.03 2.01
C ARG A 173 -0.99 -7.21 2.38
N LEU A 174 -0.47 -8.43 2.26
CA LEU A 174 -1.09 -9.60 2.87
C LEU A 174 -1.04 -9.47 4.39
N ASP A 175 -2.08 -9.95 5.07
CA ASP A 175 -2.10 -10.09 6.52
C ASP A 175 -0.91 -10.93 7.01
N CYS A 176 -0.31 -10.50 8.13
CA CYS A 176 1.00 -10.94 8.65
C CYS A 176 1.11 -10.63 10.15
N ASP A 177 1.91 -11.40 10.88
CA ASP A 177 2.01 -11.21 12.32
C ASP A 177 2.76 -9.91 12.52
N GLN A 178 2.40 -9.16 13.56
CA GLN A 178 2.88 -7.80 13.75
C GLN A 178 4.42 -7.65 13.64
N PRO A 179 5.26 -8.57 14.15
CA PRO A 179 6.72 -8.47 14.02
C PRO A 179 7.24 -8.46 12.57
N LEU A 180 6.43 -8.98 11.63
CA LEU A 180 6.79 -9.23 10.23
C LEU A 180 6.28 -8.17 9.29
N ALA A 181 5.30 -7.39 9.73
CA ALA A 181 4.64 -6.39 8.89
C ALA A 181 5.61 -5.43 8.20
N ARG A 182 6.77 -5.18 8.81
CA ARG A 182 7.87 -4.37 8.27
C ARG A 182 8.68 -5.04 7.14
N TYR A 183 8.70 -6.37 7.07
CA TYR A 183 9.43 -7.13 6.05
C TYR A 183 8.53 -7.53 4.88
N MET A 184 7.22 -7.47 5.09
CA MET A 184 6.23 -7.79 4.07
C MET A 184 6.27 -6.78 2.91
N PRO A 185 6.28 -7.24 1.65
CA PRO A 185 6.24 -6.33 0.52
C PRO A 185 4.91 -5.57 0.51
N ARG A 186 5.00 -4.28 0.19
CA ARG A 186 3.88 -3.33 0.15
C ARG A 186 3.64 -2.89 -1.29
N PHE A 187 2.38 -2.81 -1.69
CA PHE A 187 1.98 -2.55 -3.07
C PHE A 187 1.01 -1.38 -3.14
N ARG A 188 1.02 -0.62 -4.23
CA ARG A 188 0.08 0.48 -4.38
C ARG A 188 -1.30 -0.02 -4.80
N CYS A 189 -1.37 -1.18 -5.45
CA CYS A 189 -2.60 -1.77 -5.94
C CYS A 189 -2.70 -3.25 -5.56
N VAL A 190 -3.92 -3.73 -5.31
CA VAL A 190 -4.17 -5.16 -5.05
C VAL A 190 -3.81 -6.03 -6.26
N VAL A 191 -4.02 -5.54 -7.49
CA VAL A 191 -3.65 -6.28 -8.70
C VAL A 191 -2.13 -6.44 -8.79
N GLU A 192 -1.38 -5.40 -8.42
CA GLU A 192 0.08 -5.44 -8.34
C GLU A 192 0.57 -6.46 -7.30
N LEU A 193 -0.06 -6.47 -6.11
CA LEU A 193 0.18 -7.46 -5.06
C LEU A 193 -0.01 -8.89 -5.60
N VAL A 194 -1.16 -9.16 -6.20
CA VAL A 194 -1.49 -10.50 -6.74
C VAL A 194 -0.49 -10.91 -7.82
N GLN A 195 -0.14 -10.00 -8.74
CA GLN A 195 0.82 -10.26 -9.79
C GLN A 195 2.22 -10.58 -9.25
N HIS A 196 2.65 -9.89 -8.17
CA HIS A 196 3.91 -10.18 -7.51
C HIS A 196 3.93 -11.63 -6.97
N TYR A 197 2.93 -12.01 -6.18
CA TYR A 197 2.88 -13.37 -5.61
C TYR A 197 2.65 -14.46 -6.67
N ALA A 198 1.96 -14.15 -7.78
CA ALA A 198 1.81 -15.09 -8.89
C ALA A 198 3.13 -15.38 -9.63
N ARG A 199 3.97 -14.35 -9.79
CA ARG A 199 5.31 -14.51 -10.38
C ARG A 199 6.26 -15.24 -9.45
N SER A 200 6.29 -14.84 -8.18
CA SER A 200 7.15 -15.47 -7.16
C SER A 200 6.80 -16.94 -6.95
N GLY A 201 5.53 -17.33 -7.04
CA GLY A 201 5.09 -18.72 -6.96
C GLY A 201 5.39 -19.58 -8.20
N SER A 202 5.75 -18.97 -9.33
CA SER A 202 6.00 -19.67 -10.61
C SER A 202 7.49 -19.97 -10.85
N ALA A 203 8.41 -19.36 -10.10
CA ALA A 203 9.83 -19.69 -10.15
C ALA A 203 10.06 -21.01 -9.41
N ALA A 204 10.13 -22.12 -10.16
CA ALA A 204 10.48 -23.44 -9.65
C ALA A 204 11.80 -23.36 -8.86
N GLY A 205 11.71 -23.39 -7.52
CA GLY A 205 12.86 -23.37 -6.61
C GLY A 205 13.05 -22.08 -5.80
N ALA A 206 12.28 -21.01 -6.04
CA ALA A 206 12.35 -19.78 -5.27
C ALA A 206 10.97 -19.32 -4.82
N GLY A 207 10.28 -20.15 -4.04
CA GLY A 207 9.11 -19.69 -3.30
C GLY A 207 9.58 -18.64 -2.30
N ALA A 208 9.51 -17.35 -2.68
CA ALA A 208 9.73 -16.24 -1.75
C ALA A 208 8.93 -16.53 -0.49
N GLY A 209 9.63 -16.78 0.64
CA GLY A 209 9.26 -17.63 1.79
C GLY A 209 7.92 -17.39 2.48
N THR A 210 6.84 -17.41 1.72
CA THR A 210 5.51 -16.97 2.10
C THR A 210 4.62 -18.21 2.20
N VAL A 211 4.25 -18.56 3.43
CA VAL A 211 3.53 -19.80 3.74
C VAL A 211 2.23 -19.50 4.46
N TRP A 212 1.15 -20.16 4.08
CA TRP A 212 -0.13 -20.15 4.79
C TRP A 212 0.07 -20.68 6.20
N VAL A 213 -0.48 -19.99 7.19
CA VAL A 213 -0.42 -20.40 8.59
C VAL A 213 -1.83 -20.73 9.07
N ASP A 214 -1.96 -21.80 9.87
CA ASP A 214 -3.23 -22.19 10.49
C ASP A 214 -3.53 -21.41 11.78
N ARG A 215 -4.66 -21.73 12.42
CA ARG A 215 -5.09 -21.03 13.65
C ARG A 215 -4.16 -21.29 14.84
N ALA A 216 -3.40 -22.38 14.81
CA ALA A 216 -2.43 -22.73 15.84
C ALA A 216 -1.05 -22.10 15.59
N GLY A 217 -0.88 -21.35 14.49
CA GLY A 217 0.40 -20.77 14.11
C GLY A 217 1.31 -21.73 13.35
N CYS A 218 0.80 -22.91 12.95
CA CYS A 218 1.60 -23.89 12.23
C CYS A 218 1.61 -23.59 10.72
N PRO A 219 2.80 -23.62 10.08
CA PRO A 219 2.91 -23.46 8.63
C PRO A 219 2.24 -24.64 7.93
N HIS A 220 1.47 -24.32 6.89
CA HIS A 220 0.63 -25.27 6.20
C HIS A 220 1.08 -25.52 4.76
N SER A 221 1.13 -24.51 3.89
CA SER A 221 1.53 -24.66 2.47
C SER A 221 2.01 -23.34 1.90
N ALA A 222 2.83 -23.35 0.84
CA ALA A 222 3.27 -22.10 0.21
C ALA A 222 2.08 -21.30 -0.37
N VAL A 223 2.21 -19.97 -0.38
CA VAL A 223 1.27 -19.08 -1.08
C VAL A 223 1.50 -19.19 -2.57
N LEU A 224 0.64 -19.97 -3.23
CA LEU A 224 0.71 -20.24 -4.65
C LEU A 224 -0.47 -19.57 -5.37
N LEU A 225 -0.19 -18.58 -6.21
CA LEU A 225 -1.19 -17.97 -7.09
C LEU A 225 -0.85 -18.33 -8.53
N ARG A 226 -1.72 -19.11 -9.20
CA ARG A 226 -1.49 -19.57 -10.57
C ARG A 226 -2.45 -18.96 -11.56
N ALA A 227 -3.75 -19.02 -11.26
CA ALA A 227 -4.78 -18.64 -12.22
C ALA A 227 -5.94 -17.89 -11.54
N PRO A 228 -6.29 -16.69 -12.00
CA PRO A 228 -7.48 -16.01 -11.51
C PRO A 228 -8.74 -16.76 -11.99
N ARG A 229 -9.71 -16.97 -11.10
CA ARG A 229 -11.05 -17.44 -11.46
C ARG A 229 -11.90 -16.27 -11.91
N ARG A 230 -11.98 -16.05 -13.21
CA ARG A 230 -12.82 -14.98 -13.79
C ARG A 230 -14.29 -15.40 -13.83
N GLN A 231 -15.19 -14.44 -13.65
CA GLN A 231 -16.64 -14.69 -13.75
C GLN A 231 -17.07 -15.00 -15.19
N ALA A 232 -16.38 -14.38 -16.15
CA ALA A 232 -16.56 -14.56 -17.59
C ALA A 232 -15.20 -14.45 -18.30
N PRO A 233 -15.06 -15.00 -19.51
CA PRO A 233 -13.86 -14.76 -20.31
C PRO A 233 -13.67 -13.26 -20.57
N PRO A 234 -12.41 -12.75 -20.54
CA PRO A 234 -12.16 -11.34 -20.82
C PRO A 234 -12.54 -11.02 -22.28
N PRO A 235 -13.06 -9.80 -22.56
CA PRO A 235 -13.27 -9.36 -23.94
C PRO A 235 -11.94 -9.34 -24.69
N LEU A 236 -11.99 -9.53 -26.01
CA LEU A 236 -10.78 -9.62 -26.85
C LEU A 236 -9.82 -8.44 -26.63
N LEU A 237 -10.34 -7.23 -26.51
CA LEU A 237 -9.55 -6.03 -26.25
C LEU A 237 -8.77 -6.13 -24.93
N HIS A 238 -9.41 -6.62 -23.86
CA HIS A 238 -8.73 -6.81 -22.58
C HIS A 238 -7.74 -7.98 -22.65
N ALA A 239 -8.10 -9.09 -23.32
CA ALA A 239 -7.20 -10.22 -23.52
C ALA A 239 -5.92 -9.80 -24.28
N ALA A 240 -6.06 -8.95 -25.31
CA ALA A 240 -4.93 -8.35 -26.02
C ALA A 240 -4.09 -7.46 -25.10
N ARG A 241 -4.71 -6.61 -24.27
CA ARG A 241 -4.00 -5.81 -23.25
C ARG A 241 -3.16 -6.69 -22.30
N LEU A 242 -3.72 -7.80 -21.82
CA LEU A 242 -2.99 -8.75 -20.97
C LEU A 242 -1.81 -9.38 -21.73
N ALA A 243 -2.02 -9.78 -22.98
CA ALA A 243 -0.96 -10.37 -23.81
C ALA A 243 0.20 -9.40 -24.06
N VAL A 244 -0.12 -8.12 -24.33
CA VAL A 244 0.89 -7.06 -24.50
C VAL A 244 1.70 -6.88 -23.21
N HIS A 245 1.04 -6.74 -22.05
CA HIS A 245 1.77 -6.57 -20.78
C HIS A 245 2.61 -7.80 -20.42
N ARG A 246 2.12 -9.03 -20.70
CA ARG A 246 2.95 -10.24 -20.55
C ARG A 246 4.21 -10.19 -21.41
N ALA A 247 4.09 -9.81 -22.68
CA ALA A 247 5.24 -9.69 -23.56
C ALA A 247 6.22 -8.60 -23.09
N LEU A 248 5.72 -7.47 -22.61
CA LEU A 248 6.54 -6.39 -22.04
C LEU A 248 7.25 -6.80 -20.75
N ASP A 249 6.61 -7.63 -19.92
CA ASP A 249 7.19 -8.18 -18.70
C ASP A 249 8.27 -9.23 -18.99
N SER A 250 8.05 -10.09 -20.00
CA SER A 250 8.95 -11.18 -20.37
C SER A 250 10.15 -10.75 -21.21
N ASN A 251 10.16 -9.54 -21.79
CA ASN A 251 11.24 -9.10 -22.69
C ASN A 251 12.55 -8.76 -21.94
N PRO A 252 13.62 -9.58 -22.08
CA PRO A 252 14.89 -9.41 -21.38
C PRO A 252 15.73 -8.24 -21.91
N LEU A 253 15.41 -7.71 -23.10
CA LEU A 253 16.17 -6.65 -23.78
C LEU A 253 15.71 -5.24 -23.41
N THR A 254 14.69 -5.09 -22.57
CA THR A 254 14.28 -3.76 -22.08
C THR A 254 15.03 -3.43 -20.79
N PRO A 255 16.05 -2.53 -20.81
CA PRO A 255 16.77 -2.19 -19.59
C PRO A 255 15.79 -1.62 -18.55
N LYS A 256 15.95 -2.01 -17.28
CA LYS A 256 15.14 -1.52 -16.15
C LYS A 256 15.31 0.00 -15.87
N LEU A 257 16.03 0.73 -16.72
CA LEU A 257 16.39 2.14 -16.58
C LEU A 257 15.33 3.14 -17.07
N TRP A 258 14.24 2.70 -17.69
CA TRP A 258 13.25 3.63 -18.24
C TRP A 258 12.34 4.19 -17.12
N ARG A 259 12.36 5.52 -16.93
CA ARG A 259 11.44 6.24 -16.03
C ARG A 259 9.98 6.20 -16.50
N ALA A 260 9.74 5.92 -17.78
CA ALA A 260 8.42 5.88 -18.37
C ALA A 260 7.86 4.44 -18.41
N PRO A 261 6.54 4.25 -18.25
CA PRO A 261 5.91 2.94 -18.40
C PRO A 261 6.19 2.31 -19.77
N LYS A 262 6.62 1.04 -19.81
CA LYS A 262 7.04 0.34 -21.03
C LYS A 262 6.02 0.43 -22.18
N HIS A 263 4.73 0.38 -21.86
CA HIS A 263 3.65 0.44 -22.86
C HIS A 263 3.61 1.77 -23.63
N ARG A 264 4.08 2.88 -23.04
CA ARG A 264 4.13 4.20 -23.71
C ARG A 264 5.16 4.28 -24.84
N LEU A 265 6.06 3.31 -24.93
CA LEU A 265 7.09 3.24 -25.97
C LEU A 265 6.62 2.48 -27.22
N LEU A 266 5.43 1.87 -27.17
CA LEU A 266 4.88 1.15 -28.31
C LEU A 266 4.45 2.13 -29.40
N PRO A 267 4.66 1.81 -30.69
CA PRO A 267 4.23 2.63 -31.81
C PRO A 267 2.71 2.46 -32.05
N LEU A 268 1.90 2.82 -31.06
CA LEU A 268 0.43 2.72 -31.09
C LEU A 268 -0.21 4.11 -30.97
N PRO A 269 -1.43 4.29 -31.51
CA PRO A 269 -2.24 5.48 -31.25
C PRO A 269 -2.39 5.78 -29.74
N SER A 270 -2.46 7.07 -29.38
CA SER A 270 -2.55 7.53 -27.98
C SER A 270 -3.71 6.88 -27.23
N THR A 271 -4.85 6.69 -27.88
CA THR A 271 -6.03 6.02 -27.29
C THR A 271 -5.74 4.60 -26.85
N LEU A 272 -4.94 3.84 -27.62
CA LEU A 272 -4.53 2.49 -27.23
C LEU A 272 -3.45 2.52 -26.14
N ILE A 273 -2.55 3.52 -26.16
CA ILE A 273 -1.56 3.72 -25.10
C ILE A 273 -2.24 4.01 -23.76
N ASP A 274 -3.26 4.88 -23.75
CA ASP A 274 -4.03 5.21 -22.56
C ASP A 274 -4.82 4.00 -22.07
N TYR A 275 -5.45 3.24 -22.97
CA TYR A 275 -6.13 1.98 -22.64
C TYR A 275 -5.20 0.93 -22.00
N LEU A 276 -3.95 0.83 -22.48
CA LEU A 276 -2.92 -0.03 -21.87
C LEU A 276 -2.51 0.49 -20.48
N GLY A 277 -2.51 1.81 -20.28
CA GLY A 277 -2.18 2.49 -19.02
C GLY A 277 -3.25 2.36 -17.94
N GLU A 278 -4.52 2.18 -18.31
CA GLU A 278 -5.62 1.96 -17.35
C GLU A 278 -5.49 0.64 -16.57
N TYR A 279 -4.82 -0.36 -17.14
CA TYR A 279 -4.56 -1.64 -16.49
C TYR A 279 -3.16 -2.16 -16.89
N PRO A 280 -2.09 -1.69 -16.22
CA PRO A 280 -0.71 -1.98 -16.55
C PRO A 280 -0.23 -3.32 -15.94
N TYR A 281 -1.04 -4.36 -16.09
CA TYR A 281 -0.82 -5.67 -15.46
C TYR A 281 -1.01 -6.81 -16.48
N SER A 282 -0.32 -7.92 -16.26
CA SER A 282 -0.31 -9.12 -17.11
C SER A 282 -1.31 -10.21 -16.69
N ILE A 283 -1.97 -10.03 -15.53
CA ILE A 283 -2.86 -11.02 -14.90
C ILE A 283 -4.34 -10.65 -14.94
#